data_AF-A0A091NSU5-F1
#
_entry.id   AF-A0A091NSU5-F1
#
_cell.length_a   1.000
_cell.length_b   1.000
_cell.length_c   1.000
_cell.angle_alpha   90.00
_cell.angle_beta   90.00
_cell.angle_gamma   90.00
#
_symmetry.space_group_name_H-M   'P 1'
#
loop_
_entity.id
_entity.type
_entity.pdbx_description
1 polymer ?
#
loop_
_entity_poly.entity_id
_entity_poly.type
_entity_poly.pdbx_seq_one_letter_code
_entity_poly.pdbx_strand_id
1 'polypeptide(L)'
;MGRSKVLARAWLGCPGLLGCFLLGFLAGWFTKQTEKNPSSSDAYQNVRQKFVAEMKVENIRHYLRSFTKLPHLAGTEQNLLLAKEIQGQWKEFGLDSAELVHYDVLLSYPNETQPNYISVIDDKGNEIFNTSLFEPPPQGYENVTDILPPYNAFSAQGVPEGELVYVNYGRTEDFFKLEREMGINCTGRIVIARYGKIFRGNKVKNAILAGAQGIILYSDPADYCAPGVDPYPNGWNLPGGGAQRGNVLNLNGAGDPLTPGYPAKKYAFRYQVNEGVGIPKIPVHPIGYHDAEVLLRAMGGPAAPDSSWKGSLNVSYNIGPGFADNSSTRKVRMHVHTNNKITRIYNVIGILRGAVEPDRYIILGGHRDSWVFGGIDPTTGAAVLQEVVRSFGKMKMEGWRPKRTIIFASWDAEEFGLLGSTEWAEENARVLQARAVAYINTDSSIEGNYTLRVDCTPLLYKLVYNLTKEVQNQSVYFLWLSKN
;
A
#
# COMPACT_ATOMS: atom_id res chain seq x y z
N MET A 1 -56.85 13.15 -79.96
CA MET A 1 -57.06 13.29 -78.50
C MET A 1 -55.79 12.85 -77.80
N GLY A 2 -55.08 13.58 -76.95
CA GLY A 2 -55.10 14.98 -76.54
C GLY A 2 -53.76 15.29 -75.83
N ARG A 3 -53.36 16.58 -75.90
CA ARG A 3 -52.70 17.44 -74.87
C ARG A 3 -51.82 16.76 -73.79
N SER A 4 -50.63 17.22 -73.40
CA SER A 4 -50.16 18.60 -73.24
C SER A 4 -48.64 18.63 -73.00
N LYS A 5 -48.00 19.69 -73.49
CA LYS A 5 -46.67 20.19 -73.08
C LYS A 5 -46.62 20.40 -71.55
N VAL A 6 -45.44 20.24 -70.93
CA VAL A 6 -44.95 21.07 -69.80
C VAL A 6 -43.48 20.72 -69.45
N LEU A 7 -42.63 21.72 -69.68
CA LEU A 7 -41.44 22.14 -68.91
C LEU A 7 -40.18 21.24 -68.84
N ALA A 8 -39.30 21.47 -69.82
CA ALA A 8 -37.87 21.61 -69.55
C ALA A 8 -37.64 22.82 -68.62
N ARG A 9 -37.31 22.60 -67.34
CA ARG A 9 -36.67 23.58 -66.43
C ARG A 9 -36.41 22.92 -65.06
N ALA A 10 -35.30 22.19 -64.91
CA ALA A 10 -34.84 21.76 -63.59
C ALA A 10 -33.36 21.31 -63.57
N TRP A 11 -32.44 22.02 -64.24
CA TRP A 11 -31.00 21.70 -64.14
C TRP A 11 -30.11 22.96 -64.09
N LEU A 12 -30.57 24.01 -63.41
CA LEU A 12 -29.79 25.25 -63.21
C LEU A 12 -29.62 25.66 -61.73
N GLY A 13 -29.97 24.80 -60.77
CA GLY A 13 -29.86 25.10 -59.34
C GLY A 13 -28.60 24.57 -58.63
N CYS A 14 -27.94 23.55 -59.17
CA CYS A 14 -26.84 22.87 -58.46
C CYS A 14 -25.49 23.60 -58.46
N PRO A 15 -25.06 24.32 -59.52
CA PRO A 15 -23.75 24.99 -59.50
C PRO A 15 -23.71 26.17 -58.53
N GLY A 16 -24.82 26.92 -58.41
CA GLY A 16 -24.92 28.10 -57.55
C GLY A 16 -24.86 27.75 -56.06
N LEU A 17 -25.53 26.67 -55.64
CA LEU A 17 -25.52 26.21 -54.25
C LEU A 17 -24.14 25.70 -53.80
N LEU A 18 -23.44 24.97 -54.67
CA LEU A 18 -22.08 24.52 -54.39
C LEU A 18 -21.10 25.70 -54.34
N GLY A 19 -21.28 26.68 -55.23
CA GLY A 19 -20.50 27.92 -55.24
C GLY A 19 -20.71 28.75 -53.96
N CYS A 20 -21.96 28.90 -53.50
CA CYS A 20 -22.27 29.59 -52.25
C CYS A 20 -21.74 28.83 -51.02
N PHE A 21 -21.76 27.49 -51.03
CA PHE A 21 -21.18 26.69 -49.95
C PHE A 21 -19.66 26.82 -49.91
N LEU A 22 -18.98 26.78 -51.07
CA LEU A 22 -17.53 26.97 -51.16
C LEU A 22 -17.11 28.40 -50.80
N LEU A 23 -17.87 29.41 -51.21
CA LEU A 23 -17.65 30.80 -50.81
C LEU A 23 -17.89 31.02 -49.32
N GLY A 24 -18.93 30.41 -48.74
CA GLY A 24 -19.19 30.44 -47.30
C GLY A 24 -18.11 29.71 -46.50
N PHE A 25 -17.60 28.58 -47.02
CA PHE A 25 -16.49 27.85 -46.45
C PHE A 25 -15.19 28.64 -46.51
N LEU A 26 -14.86 29.25 -47.64
CA LEU A 26 -13.67 30.09 -47.82
C LEU A 26 -13.78 31.37 -46.98
N ALA A 27 -14.93 32.03 -46.96
CA ALA A 27 -15.17 33.19 -46.10
C ALA A 27 -15.01 32.80 -44.63
N GLY A 28 -15.59 31.70 -44.17
CA GLY A 28 -15.41 31.17 -42.80
C GLY A 28 -13.96 30.76 -42.49
N TRP A 29 -13.23 30.26 -43.48
CA TRP A 29 -11.81 29.89 -43.37
C TRP A 29 -10.90 31.12 -43.24
N PHE A 30 -11.19 32.19 -43.98
CA PHE A 30 -10.38 33.42 -44.01
C PHE A 30 -10.84 34.50 -43.00
N THR A 31 -12.08 34.44 -42.50
CA THR A 31 -12.57 35.35 -41.43
C THR A 31 -12.27 34.86 -40.02
N LYS A 32 -11.68 33.66 -39.87
CA LYS A 32 -11.14 33.20 -38.60
C LYS A 32 -9.95 34.07 -38.26
N GLN A 33 -10.21 35.18 -37.54
CA GLN A 33 -9.15 35.98 -36.91
C GLN A 33 -8.29 35.02 -36.09
N THR A 34 -7.07 34.78 -36.56
CA THR A 34 -5.99 34.31 -35.72
C THR A 34 -5.64 35.44 -34.77
N GLU A 35 -6.45 35.60 -33.71
CA GLU A 35 -5.85 36.06 -32.46
C GLU A 35 -4.72 35.08 -32.16
N LYS A 36 -3.49 35.60 -32.11
CA LYS A 36 -2.37 34.88 -31.52
C LYS A 36 -2.70 34.68 -30.04
N ASN A 37 -3.50 33.65 -29.76
CA ASN A 37 -3.49 33.04 -28.44
C ASN A 37 -2.03 32.67 -28.15
N PRO A 38 -1.51 32.94 -26.94
CA PRO A 38 -0.23 32.37 -26.53
C PRO A 38 -0.25 30.89 -26.88
N SER A 39 0.86 30.37 -27.41
CA SER A 39 0.90 28.99 -27.87
C SER A 39 0.36 28.11 -26.73
N SER A 40 -0.55 27.18 -27.01
CA SER A 40 -1.21 26.38 -25.96
C SER A 40 -0.18 25.75 -25.00
N SER A 41 1.02 25.45 -25.50
CA SER A 41 2.21 25.04 -24.73
C SER A 41 2.59 26.02 -23.61
N ASP A 42 2.70 27.32 -23.91
CA ASP A 42 3.12 28.34 -22.94
C ASP A 42 2.08 28.53 -21.83
N ALA A 43 0.79 28.46 -22.18
CA ALA A 43 -0.30 28.54 -21.21
C ALA A 43 -0.29 27.34 -20.25
N TYR A 44 -0.08 26.11 -20.75
CA TYR A 44 0.03 24.93 -19.90
C TYR A 44 1.29 24.94 -19.03
N GLN A 45 2.41 25.41 -19.57
CA GLN A 45 3.66 25.53 -18.82
C GLN A 45 3.54 26.53 -17.66
N ASN A 46 2.91 27.69 -17.90
CA ASN A 46 2.64 28.69 -16.86
C ASN A 46 1.70 28.16 -15.76
N VAL A 47 0.64 27.44 -16.12
CA VAL A 47 -0.26 26.79 -15.14
C VAL A 47 0.49 25.78 -14.28
N ARG A 48 1.31 24.92 -14.89
CA ARG A 48 2.10 23.92 -14.18
C ARG A 48 3.12 24.56 -13.24
N GLN A 49 3.83 25.59 -13.68
CA GLN A 49 4.78 26.32 -12.84
C GLN A 49 4.10 26.96 -11.64
N LYS A 50 2.94 27.60 -11.83
CA LYS A 50 2.15 28.15 -10.72
C LYS A 50 1.71 27.06 -9.73
N PHE A 51 1.17 25.95 -10.23
CA PHE A 51 0.77 24.81 -9.41
C PHE A 51 1.93 24.25 -8.58
N VAL A 52 3.11 24.07 -9.18
CA VAL A 52 4.30 23.56 -8.47
C VAL A 52 4.84 24.59 -7.48
N ALA A 53 4.91 25.87 -7.87
CA ALA A 53 5.41 26.94 -7.02
C ALA A 53 4.51 27.21 -5.81
N GLU A 54 3.21 26.92 -5.91
CA GLU A 54 2.27 27.04 -4.81
C GLU A 54 2.54 26.02 -3.70
N MET A 55 3.08 24.84 -4.02
CA MET A 55 3.38 23.80 -3.03
C MET A 55 4.53 24.21 -2.10
N LYS A 56 4.33 24.09 -0.78
CA LYS A 56 5.31 24.49 0.25
C LYS A 56 5.72 23.32 1.14
N VAL A 57 7.04 23.19 1.36
CA VAL A 57 7.62 22.17 2.24
C VAL A 57 7.10 22.27 3.68
N GLU A 58 6.91 23.50 4.18
CA GLU A 58 6.38 23.72 5.54
C GLU A 58 4.95 23.19 5.73
N ASN A 59 4.13 23.25 4.68
CA ASN A 59 2.78 22.69 4.72
C ASN A 59 2.83 21.16 4.79
N ILE A 60 3.67 20.53 3.95
CA ILE A 60 3.87 19.07 3.98
C ILE A 60 4.36 18.62 5.36
N ARG A 61 5.33 19.34 5.93
CA ARG A 61 5.83 19.09 7.30
C ARG A 61 4.71 19.22 8.34
N HIS A 62 3.86 20.24 8.21
CA HIS A 62 2.73 20.45 9.11
C HIS A 62 1.70 19.32 9.01
N TYR A 63 1.29 18.93 7.79
CA TYR A 63 0.35 17.82 7.59
C TYR A 63 0.91 16.51 8.14
N LEU A 64 2.17 16.19 7.82
CA LEU A 64 2.84 15.01 8.36
C LEU A 64 2.81 15.01 9.89
N ARG A 65 3.22 16.11 10.53
CA ARG A 65 3.20 16.18 11.99
C ARG A 65 1.80 16.12 12.58
N SER A 66 0.78 16.64 11.90
CA SER A 66 -0.62 16.55 12.36
C SER A 66 -1.10 15.10 12.35
N PHE A 67 -0.82 14.39 11.26
CA PHE A 67 -1.35 13.05 11.01
C PHE A 67 -0.63 11.96 11.82
N THR A 68 0.63 12.15 12.21
CA THR A 68 1.44 11.13 12.93
C THR A 68 1.43 11.29 14.46
N LYS A 69 0.45 12.00 15.05
CA LYS A 69 0.39 12.22 16.50
C LYS A 69 -0.14 11.01 17.27
N LEU A 70 -1.08 10.29 16.67
CA LEU A 70 -1.78 9.18 17.29
C LEU A 70 -1.81 8.00 16.30
N PRO A 71 -1.94 6.76 16.80
CA PRO A 71 -2.11 5.62 15.92
C PRO A 71 -3.38 5.73 15.08
N HIS A 72 -3.33 5.35 13.81
CA HIS A 72 -4.48 5.47 12.90
C HIS A 72 -4.69 4.19 12.09
N LEU A 73 -4.83 3.08 12.81
CA LEU A 73 -5.13 1.76 12.26
C LEU A 73 -6.48 1.72 11.55
N ALA A 74 -6.57 0.97 10.45
CA ALA A 74 -7.81 0.80 9.70
C ALA A 74 -8.97 0.36 10.59
N GLY A 75 -10.16 0.92 10.34
CA GLY A 75 -11.38 0.60 11.11
C GLY A 75 -11.45 1.16 12.53
N THR A 76 -10.42 1.88 13.01
CA THR A 76 -10.45 2.54 14.33
C THR A 76 -11.14 3.90 14.30
N GLU A 77 -11.55 4.39 15.48
CA GLU A 77 -12.13 5.72 15.63
C GLU A 77 -11.15 6.82 15.19
N GLN A 78 -9.88 6.72 15.57
CA GLN A 78 -8.87 7.72 15.22
C GLN A 78 -8.67 7.83 13.71
N ASN A 79 -8.68 6.72 12.98
CA ASN A 79 -8.58 6.76 11.52
C ASN A 79 -9.84 7.35 10.85
N LEU A 80 -11.04 7.16 11.45
CA LEU A 80 -12.26 7.85 11.00
C LEU A 80 -12.20 9.36 11.28
N LEU A 81 -11.64 9.78 12.42
CA LEU A 81 -11.43 11.21 12.71
C LEU A 81 -10.49 11.84 11.69
N LEU A 82 -9.39 11.17 11.34
CA LEU A 82 -8.48 11.63 10.30
C LEU A 82 -9.16 11.68 8.92
N ALA A 83 -10.01 10.69 8.57
CA ALA A 83 -10.79 10.71 7.34
C ALA A 83 -11.73 11.93 7.27
N LYS A 84 -12.39 12.27 8.38
CA LYS A 84 -13.26 13.45 8.49
C LYS A 84 -12.47 14.75 8.41
N GLU A 85 -11.28 14.80 9.02
CA GLU A 85 -10.37 15.95 8.93
C GLU A 85 -9.96 16.20 7.46
N ILE A 86 -9.49 15.17 6.76
CA ILE A 86 -9.13 15.26 5.34
C ILE A 86 -10.33 15.67 4.49
N GLN A 87 -11.51 15.09 4.75
CA GLN A 87 -12.74 15.48 4.06
C GLN A 87 -13.06 16.97 4.26
N GLY A 88 -12.96 17.48 5.49
CA GLY A 88 -13.17 18.88 5.82
C GLY A 88 -12.19 19.78 5.10
N GLN A 89 -10.90 19.48 5.21
CA GLN A 89 -9.81 20.22 4.54
C GLN A 89 -10.00 20.26 3.01
N TRP A 90 -10.40 19.15 2.39
CA TRP A 90 -10.65 19.11 0.95
C TRP A 90 -11.83 19.99 0.50
N LYS A 91 -12.87 20.12 1.34
CA LYS A 91 -13.96 21.08 1.09
C LYS A 91 -13.46 22.52 1.24
N GLU A 92 -12.66 22.80 2.26
CA GLU A 92 -12.07 24.12 2.50
C GLU A 92 -11.09 24.54 1.39
N PHE A 93 -10.30 23.61 0.85
CA PHE A 93 -9.45 23.84 -0.31
C PHE A 93 -10.26 24.12 -1.57
N GLY A 94 -11.55 23.84 -1.56
CA GLY A 94 -12.48 24.18 -2.62
C GLY A 94 -12.67 23.08 -3.65
N LEU A 95 -12.52 21.80 -3.32
CA LEU A 95 -12.99 20.72 -4.21
C LEU A 95 -14.50 20.85 -4.48
N ASP A 96 -14.98 20.35 -5.62
CA ASP A 96 -16.41 20.40 -5.95
C ASP A 96 -17.24 19.48 -5.06
N SER A 97 -16.66 18.35 -4.67
CA SER A 97 -17.19 17.46 -3.64
C SER A 97 -16.06 16.77 -2.90
N ALA A 98 -16.34 16.36 -1.66
CA ALA A 98 -15.49 15.49 -0.87
C ALA A 98 -16.37 14.65 0.05
N GLU A 99 -16.41 13.33 -0.19
CA GLU A 99 -17.35 12.41 0.44
C GLU A 99 -16.63 11.23 1.09
N LEU A 100 -17.22 10.72 2.18
CA LEU A 100 -16.79 9.46 2.78
C LEU A 100 -17.52 8.32 2.08
N VAL A 101 -16.77 7.42 1.46
CA VAL A 101 -17.29 6.19 0.86
C VAL A 101 -16.86 5.03 1.73
N HIS A 102 -17.83 4.27 2.24
CA HIS A 102 -17.58 3.20 3.20
C HIS A 102 -17.92 1.81 2.67
N TYR A 103 -17.24 0.83 3.26
CA TYR A 103 -17.44 -0.60 3.07
C TYR A 103 -17.34 -1.31 4.41
N ASP A 104 -18.03 -2.44 4.55
CA ASP A 104 -18.00 -3.28 5.75
C ASP A 104 -17.19 -4.55 5.41
N VAL A 105 -15.86 -4.49 5.62
CA VAL A 105 -14.85 -5.48 5.18
C VAL A 105 -14.35 -6.33 6.34
N LEU A 106 -13.76 -7.49 6.07
CA LEU A 106 -13.11 -8.31 7.10
C LEU A 106 -11.74 -7.72 7.47
N LEU A 107 -11.62 -7.22 8.70
CA LEU A 107 -10.34 -6.85 9.30
C LEU A 107 -9.93 -7.88 10.36
N SER A 108 -8.74 -7.73 10.91
CA SER A 108 -8.16 -8.65 11.90
C SER A 108 -7.51 -7.85 13.02
N TYR A 109 -7.62 -8.27 14.28
CA TYR A 109 -6.99 -7.58 15.42
C TYR A 109 -6.57 -8.59 16.49
N PRO A 110 -5.46 -8.36 17.22
CA PRO A 110 -5.10 -9.15 18.38
C PRO A 110 -6.17 -9.05 19.48
N ASN A 111 -6.33 -10.09 20.28
CA ASN A 111 -7.21 -10.08 21.44
C ASN A 111 -6.56 -9.29 22.58
N GLU A 112 -7.24 -8.26 23.08
CA GLU A 112 -6.76 -7.39 24.16
C GLU A 112 -6.57 -8.14 25.50
N THR A 113 -7.39 -9.18 25.74
CA THR A 113 -7.36 -9.96 26.99
C THR A 113 -6.43 -11.16 26.95
N GLN A 114 -6.04 -11.59 25.74
CA GLN A 114 -5.17 -12.75 25.51
C GLN A 114 -4.08 -12.33 24.53
N PRO A 115 -2.97 -11.76 25.01
CA PRO A 115 -1.92 -11.27 24.14
C PRO A 115 -1.27 -12.41 23.36
N ASN A 116 -0.81 -12.08 22.16
CA ASN A 116 -0.03 -13.02 21.35
C ASN A 116 1.42 -13.04 21.87
N TYR A 117 2.03 -14.22 21.92
CA TYR A 117 3.45 -14.39 22.23
C TYR A 117 3.95 -15.76 21.78
N ILE A 118 5.27 -15.94 21.82
CA ILE A 118 5.92 -17.23 21.62
C ILE A 118 6.65 -17.58 22.91
N SER A 119 6.61 -18.86 23.29
CA SER A 119 7.34 -19.38 24.42
C SER A 119 8.23 -20.56 24.03
N VAL A 120 9.32 -20.73 24.78
CA VAL A 120 10.06 -21.99 24.82
C VAL A 120 9.62 -22.75 26.05
N ILE A 121 9.31 -24.03 25.88
CA ILE A 121 8.81 -24.90 26.94
C ILE A 121 9.78 -26.05 27.21
N ASP A 122 9.87 -26.48 28.47
CA ASP A 122 10.59 -27.70 28.87
C ASP A 122 9.78 -28.98 28.62
N ASP A 123 10.36 -30.13 29.01
CA ASP A 123 9.74 -31.46 28.89
C ASP A 123 8.48 -31.64 29.77
N LYS A 124 8.31 -30.77 30.77
CA LYS A 124 7.14 -30.72 31.67
C LYS A 124 6.11 -29.69 31.21
N GLY A 125 6.39 -28.96 30.14
CA GLY A 125 5.51 -27.92 29.59
C GLY A 125 5.62 -26.56 30.29
N ASN A 126 6.62 -26.35 31.16
CA ASN A 126 6.86 -25.06 31.80
C ASN A 126 7.50 -24.09 30.82
N GLU A 127 7.02 -22.84 30.81
CA GLU A 127 7.62 -21.77 30.01
C GLU A 127 8.95 -21.31 30.63
N ILE A 128 10.02 -21.39 29.85
CA ILE A 128 11.38 -20.98 30.28
C ILE A 128 11.81 -19.64 29.67
N PHE A 129 11.16 -19.24 28.59
CA PHE A 129 11.39 -17.98 27.89
C PHE A 129 10.09 -17.60 27.17
N ASN A 130 9.71 -16.33 27.26
CA ASN A 130 8.57 -15.74 26.56
C ASN A 130 9.06 -14.52 25.78
N THR A 131 8.57 -14.36 24.56
CA THR A 131 8.86 -13.17 23.73
C THR A 131 8.16 -11.94 24.29
N SER A 132 8.64 -10.77 23.84
CA SER A 132 8.05 -9.48 24.18
C SER A 132 6.58 -9.41 23.72
N LEU A 133 5.71 -8.84 24.56
CA LEU A 133 4.29 -8.65 24.24
C LEU A 133 4.03 -7.38 23.41
N PHE A 134 4.92 -6.39 23.53
CA PHE A 134 4.82 -5.07 22.92
C PHE A 134 6.21 -4.50 22.66
N GLU A 135 6.35 -3.62 21.66
CA GLU A 135 7.53 -2.76 21.57
C GLU A 135 7.53 -1.73 22.71
N PRO A 136 8.71 -1.32 23.20
CA PRO A 136 8.80 -0.13 24.03
C PRO A 136 8.26 1.08 23.25
N PRO A 137 7.36 1.89 23.85
CA PRO A 137 6.90 3.12 23.21
C PRO A 137 8.08 4.02 22.81
N PRO A 138 8.04 4.65 21.62
CA PRO A 138 9.10 5.58 21.23
C PRO A 138 9.07 6.83 22.11
N GLN A 139 10.22 7.49 22.21
CA GLN A 139 10.36 8.72 23.01
C GLN A 139 9.35 9.79 22.57
N GLY A 140 8.66 10.39 23.53
CA GLY A 140 7.61 11.40 23.31
C GLY A 140 6.21 10.83 23.06
N TYR A 141 6.06 9.49 23.07
CA TYR A 141 4.79 8.78 22.90
C TYR A 141 4.45 7.89 24.11
N GLU A 142 5.08 8.14 25.27
CA GLU A 142 4.94 7.32 26.48
C GLU A 142 3.50 7.26 27.01
N ASN A 143 2.70 8.29 26.74
CA ASN A 143 1.30 8.40 27.19
C ASN A 143 0.28 7.89 26.16
N VAL A 144 0.72 7.35 25.02
CA VAL A 144 -0.17 6.80 23.99
C VAL A 144 -0.54 5.36 24.35
N THR A 145 -1.83 5.11 24.59
CA THR A 145 -2.32 3.84 25.16
C THR A 145 -2.87 2.85 24.12
N ASP A 146 -3.11 3.29 22.89
CA ASP A 146 -3.74 2.53 21.80
C ASP A 146 -2.72 2.02 20.78
N ILE A 147 -1.46 1.87 21.17
CA ILE A 147 -0.44 1.23 20.34
C ILE A 147 -0.74 -0.26 20.26
N LEU A 148 -1.18 -0.69 19.08
CA LEU A 148 -1.46 -2.07 18.77
C LEU A 148 -0.20 -2.93 18.94
N PRO A 149 -0.19 -4.07 19.65
CA PRO A 149 0.99 -4.93 19.77
C PRO A 149 1.38 -5.57 18.42
N PRO A 150 2.62 -6.09 18.28
CA PRO A 150 3.03 -6.84 17.10
C PRO A 150 2.13 -8.03 16.85
N TYR A 151 1.67 -8.16 15.61
CA TYR A 151 0.95 -9.34 15.15
C TYR A 151 0.96 -9.38 13.62
N ASN A 152 0.63 -10.54 13.07
CA ASN A 152 0.35 -10.68 11.65
C ASN A 152 -1.15 -10.80 11.45
N ALA A 153 -1.75 -9.81 10.77
CA ALA A 153 -3.18 -9.78 10.54
C ALA A 153 -3.64 -11.00 9.72
N PHE A 154 -4.82 -11.50 10.08
CA PHE A 154 -5.48 -12.70 9.55
C PHE A 154 -4.82 -14.04 9.92
N SER A 155 -3.81 -14.04 10.80
CA SER A 155 -3.27 -15.27 11.36
C SER A 155 -4.38 -16.17 11.92
N ALA A 156 -4.27 -17.48 11.68
CA ALA A 156 -5.13 -18.44 12.36
C ALA A 156 -4.88 -18.38 13.89
N GLN A 157 -5.92 -18.67 14.65
CA GLN A 157 -5.80 -18.88 16.09
C GLN A 157 -5.19 -20.24 16.38
N GLY A 158 -4.44 -20.35 17.48
CA GLY A 158 -3.96 -21.64 17.95
C GLY A 158 -2.82 -21.55 18.94
N VAL A 159 -2.57 -22.68 19.59
CA VAL A 159 -1.45 -22.90 20.51
C VAL A 159 -0.54 -24.07 20.08
N PRO A 160 0.00 -24.08 18.84
CA PRO A 160 0.81 -25.19 18.36
C PRO A 160 2.12 -25.30 19.14
N GLU A 161 2.55 -26.54 19.38
CA GLU A 161 3.81 -26.88 20.02
C GLU A 161 4.64 -27.74 19.09
N GLY A 162 5.91 -27.39 18.89
CA GLY A 162 6.76 -28.14 17.98
C GLY A 162 8.23 -27.83 18.10
N GLU A 163 9.03 -28.71 17.51
CA GLU A 163 10.45 -28.42 17.26
C GLU A 163 10.56 -27.28 16.25
N LEU A 164 11.53 -26.40 16.48
CA LEU A 164 11.78 -25.23 15.63
C LEU A 164 12.65 -25.62 14.43
N VAL A 165 12.35 -25.07 13.25
CA VAL A 165 13.17 -25.21 12.03
C VAL A 165 13.41 -23.82 11.43
N TYR A 166 14.66 -23.44 11.19
CA TYR A 166 15.00 -22.20 10.50
C TYR A 166 14.93 -22.37 9.00
N VAL A 167 14.15 -21.52 8.32
CA VAL A 167 13.82 -21.67 6.89
C VAL A 167 14.26 -20.48 6.04
N ASN A 168 15.33 -19.79 6.44
CA ASN A 168 15.85 -18.63 5.73
C ASN A 168 14.77 -17.56 5.49
N TYR A 169 14.50 -17.19 4.23
CA TYR A 169 13.45 -16.24 3.88
C TYR A 169 12.09 -16.92 3.60
N GLY A 170 11.95 -18.24 3.78
CA GLY A 170 10.70 -18.96 3.52
C GLY A 170 10.28 -18.94 2.05
N ARG A 171 11.22 -18.81 1.12
CA ARG A 171 10.95 -18.85 -0.32
C ARG A 171 10.73 -20.28 -0.78
N THR A 172 10.21 -20.44 -1.99
CA THR A 172 9.97 -21.76 -2.57
C THR A 172 11.26 -22.57 -2.67
N GLU A 173 12.36 -21.93 -3.08
CA GLU A 173 13.69 -22.53 -3.12
C GLU A 173 14.26 -22.88 -1.74
N ASP A 174 13.90 -22.14 -0.68
CA ASP A 174 14.37 -22.42 0.68
C ASP A 174 13.73 -23.74 1.18
N PHE A 175 12.43 -23.92 0.97
CA PHE A 175 11.74 -25.18 1.32
C PHE A 175 12.17 -26.36 0.44
N PHE A 176 12.41 -26.16 -0.85
CA PHE A 176 12.95 -27.22 -1.71
C PHE A 176 14.35 -27.65 -1.27
N LYS A 177 15.20 -26.72 -0.86
CA LYS A 177 16.54 -27.04 -0.34
C LYS A 177 16.46 -27.87 0.93
N LEU A 178 15.59 -27.49 1.87
CA LEU A 178 15.35 -28.24 3.11
C LEU A 178 14.91 -29.68 2.83
N GLU A 179 13.88 -29.84 2.01
CA GLU A 179 13.28 -31.15 1.74
C GLU A 179 14.21 -32.05 0.90
N ARG A 180 14.74 -31.51 -0.20
CA ARG A 180 15.40 -32.31 -1.25
C ARG A 180 16.90 -32.46 -1.08
N GLU A 181 17.56 -31.49 -0.48
CA GLU A 181 19.02 -31.49 -0.32
C GLU A 181 19.45 -31.78 1.11
N MET A 182 18.68 -31.29 2.11
CA MET A 182 19.05 -31.43 3.52
C MET A 182 18.30 -32.55 4.25
N GLY A 183 17.26 -33.13 3.64
CA GLY A 183 16.44 -34.17 4.26
C GLY A 183 15.65 -33.68 5.49
N ILE A 184 15.37 -32.38 5.58
CA ILE A 184 14.64 -31.76 6.69
C ILE A 184 13.14 -31.71 6.36
N ASN A 185 12.32 -32.34 7.21
CA ASN A 185 10.87 -32.35 7.07
C ASN A 185 10.23 -31.31 8.02
N CYS A 186 9.47 -30.37 7.46
CA CYS A 186 8.76 -29.32 8.21
C CYS A 186 7.36 -29.75 8.70
N THR A 187 6.90 -30.96 8.36
CA THR A 187 5.58 -31.46 8.74
C THR A 187 5.42 -31.51 10.26
N GLY A 188 4.40 -30.84 10.79
CA GLY A 188 4.14 -30.76 12.23
C GLY A 188 5.19 -29.95 13.00
N ARG A 189 5.99 -29.13 12.34
CA ARG A 189 7.02 -28.28 12.97
C ARG A 189 6.59 -26.83 13.02
N ILE A 190 7.19 -26.06 13.92
CA ILE A 190 7.12 -24.61 13.88
C ILE A 190 8.33 -24.14 13.07
N VAL A 191 8.10 -23.31 12.06
CA VAL A 191 9.19 -22.76 11.25
C VAL A 191 9.46 -21.31 11.65
N ILE A 192 10.73 -20.88 11.61
CA ILE A 192 11.12 -19.48 11.80
C ILE A 192 11.79 -18.98 10.53
N ALA A 193 11.28 -17.87 9.99
CA ALA A 193 11.77 -17.25 8.76
C ALA A 193 12.05 -15.77 8.98
N ARG A 194 13.10 -15.25 8.35
CA ARG A 194 13.34 -13.80 8.29
C ARG A 194 12.45 -13.13 7.24
N TYR A 195 12.03 -11.90 7.53
CA TYR A 195 11.39 -11.01 6.56
C TYR A 195 12.34 -10.67 5.40
N GLY A 196 11.79 -10.13 4.30
CA GLY A 196 12.53 -9.75 3.10
C GLY A 196 12.41 -10.73 1.92
N LYS A 197 12.94 -10.32 0.76
CA LYS A 197 12.94 -11.01 -0.56
C LYS A 197 11.57 -11.24 -1.21
N ILE A 198 10.61 -11.82 -0.49
CA ILE A 198 9.24 -12.08 -0.96
C ILE A 198 8.23 -11.54 0.04
N PHE A 199 7.01 -11.28 -0.45
CA PHE A 199 5.89 -10.87 0.39
C PHE A 199 5.60 -11.92 1.48
N ARG A 200 5.26 -11.45 2.69
CA ARG A 200 5.10 -12.29 3.89
C ARG A 200 3.99 -13.34 3.75
N GLY A 201 2.89 -13.04 3.06
CA GLY A 201 1.84 -14.02 2.76
C GLY A 201 2.34 -15.21 1.94
N ASN A 202 3.33 -15.02 1.05
CA ASN A 202 3.96 -16.12 0.32
C ASN A 202 4.82 -17.01 1.23
N LYS A 203 5.51 -16.44 2.23
CA LYS A 203 6.26 -17.22 3.22
C LYS A 203 5.32 -18.16 3.98
N VAL A 204 4.19 -17.63 4.42
CA VAL A 204 3.15 -18.41 5.12
C VAL A 204 2.54 -19.47 4.21
N LYS A 205 2.20 -19.13 2.96
CA LYS A 205 1.73 -20.10 1.95
C LYS A 205 2.72 -21.26 1.79
N ASN A 206 4.00 -20.96 1.64
CA ASN A 206 5.04 -21.97 1.44
C ASN A 206 5.20 -22.85 2.69
N ALA A 207 5.15 -22.26 3.88
CA ALA A 207 5.19 -23.00 5.15
C ALA A 207 3.99 -23.97 5.30
N ILE A 208 2.79 -23.54 4.93
CA ILE A 208 1.60 -24.41 4.90
C ILE A 208 1.81 -25.58 3.93
N LEU A 209 2.32 -25.32 2.72
CA LEU A 209 2.60 -26.36 1.73
C LEU A 209 3.68 -27.34 2.20
N ALA A 210 4.64 -26.88 3.01
CA ALA A 210 5.67 -27.71 3.64
C ALA A 210 5.19 -28.47 4.90
N GLY A 211 3.90 -28.34 5.26
CA GLY A 211 3.29 -29.04 6.40
C GLY A 211 3.59 -28.42 7.77
N ALA A 212 4.13 -27.20 7.83
CA ALA A 212 4.36 -26.50 9.08
C ALA A 212 3.03 -26.26 9.81
N GLN A 213 3.04 -26.34 11.15
CA GLN A 213 1.86 -26.06 11.99
C GLN A 213 1.83 -24.63 12.55
N GLY A 214 2.90 -23.87 12.35
CA GLY A 214 3.01 -22.46 12.75
C GLY A 214 4.27 -21.83 12.16
N ILE A 215 4.26 -20.51 11.98
CA ILE A 215 5.39 -19.77 11.44
C ILE A 215 5.69 -18.50 12.24
N ILE A 216 6.95 -18.35 12.63
CA ILE A 216 7.50 -17.17 13.29
C ILE A 216 8.21 -16.33 12.23
N LEU A 217 7.92 -15.04 12.18
CA LEU A 217 8.58 -14.08 11.29
C LEU A 217 9.43 -13.11 12.10
N TYR A 218 10.66 -12.82 11.66
CA TYR A 218 11.51 -11.85 12.36
C TYR A 218 12.31 -10.97 11.38
N SER A 219 12.71 -9.78 11.83
CA SER A 219 13.48 -8.83 11.03
C SER A 219 14.97 -8.97 11.31
N ASP A 220 15.68 -9.80 10.53
CA ASP A 220 17.13 -9.99 10.73
C ASP A 220 17.90 -8.69 10.48
N PRO A 221 18.88 -8.30 11.33
CA PRO A 221 19.63 -7.06 11.12
C PRO A 221 20.44 -7.04 9.81
N ALA A 222 20.68 -8.21 9.17
CA ALA A 222 21.33 -8.25 7.86
C ALA A 222 20.49 -7.60 6.75
N ASP A 223 19.16 -7.56 6.93
CA ASP A 223 18.21 -7.02 5.96
C ASP A 223 17.63 -5.66 6.38
N TYR A 224 17.63 -5.38 7.68
CA TYR A 224 16.89 -4.24 8.26
C TYR A 224 17.75 -3.27 9.08
N CYS A 225 19.07 -3.47 9.15
CA CYS A 225 20.00 -2.54 9.81
C CYS A 225 21.14 -2.15 8.86
N ALA A 226 21.24 -0.87 8.55
CA ALA A 226 22.33 -0.30 7.79
C ALA A 226 23.66 -0.32 8.57
N PRO A 227 24.78 -0.65 7.92
CA PRO A 227 26.09 -0.67 8.57
C PRO A 227 26.47 0.69 9.17
N GLY A 228 26.94 0.69 10.42
CA GLY A 228 27.46 1.89 11.09
C GLY A 228 26.40 2.91 11.53
N VAL A 229 25.13 2.52 11.57
CA VAL A 229 24.02 3.37 12.01
C VAL A 229 23.44 2.83 13.32
N ASP A 230 23.23 3.72 14.29
CA ASP A 230 22.62 3.34 15.55
C ASP A 230 21.12 3.02 15.40
N PRO A 231 20.57 2.12 16.22
CA PRO A 231 19.13 1.94 16.29
C PRO A 231 18.40 3.21 16.76
N TYR A 232 17.13 3.33 16.38
CA TYR A 232 16.24 4.36 16.94
C TYR A 232 16.22 4.28 18.48
N PRO A 233 16.28 5.41 19.23
CA PRO A 233 16.11 6.80 18.77
C PRO A 233 17.39 7.52 18.32
N ASN A 234 18.57 6.93 18.50
CA ASN A 234 19.84 7.62 18.23
C ASN A 234 20.22 7.60 16.74
N GLY A 235 19.73 6.61 15.99
CA GLY A 235 19.78 6.60 14.53
C GLY A 235 18.48 6.10 13.93
N TRP A 236 18.54 5.59 12.70
CA TRP A 236 17.36 5.17 11.93
C TRP A 236 17.30 3.66 11.71
N ASN A 237 18.22 2.89 12.31
CA ASN A 237 18.14 1.43 12.28
C ASN A 237 17.01 0.90 13.16
N LEU A 238 16.52 -0.29 12.80
CA LEU A 238 15.52 -1.01 13.56
C LEU A 238 16.06 -1.32 14.98
N PRO A 239 15.34 -0.98 16.06
CA PRO A 239 15.66 -1.45 17.41
C PRO A 239 15.38 -2.94 17.57
N GLY A 240 16.11 -3.61 18.48
CA GLY A 240 16.03 -5.07 18.61
C GLY A 240 14.72 -5.64 19.16
N GLY A 241 13.94 -4.81 19.87
CA GLY A 241 12.57 -5.14 20.24
C GLY A 241 11.55 -4.85 19.13
N GLY A 242 11.94 -4.14 18.06
CA GLY A 242 11.04 -3.73 16.98
C GLY A 242 10.60 -4.91 16.12
N ALA A 243 9.29 -5.14 16.02
CA ALA A 243 8.71 -6.23 15.24
C ALA A 243 7.87 -5.67 14.08
N GLN A 244 8.06 -6.24 12.89
CA GLN A 244 7.34 -5.80 11.70
C GLN A 244 5.93 -6.43 11.67
N ARG A 245 4.91 -5.58 11.84
CA ARG A 245 3.50 -5.92 11.58
C ARG A 245 3.27 -6.15 10.08
N GLY A 246 2.10 -6.65 9.73
CA GLY A 246 1.72 -6.85 8.34
C GLY A 246 0.69 -7.95 8.17
N ASN A 247 -0.21 -7.80 7.20
CA ASN A 247 -1.14 -8.85 6.83
C ASN A 247 -0.41 -10.03 6.16
N VAL A 248 -0.92 -11.24 6.38
CA VAL A 248 -0.41 -12.49 5.78
C VAL A 248 -1.43 -13.15 4.87
N LEU A 249 -2.39 -12.37 4.35
CA LEU A 249 -3.32 -12.85 3.35
C LEU A 249 -2.61 -13.20 2.05
N ASN A 250 -3.21 -14.09 1.27
CA ASN A 250 -2.80 -14.35 -0.11
C ASN A 250 -3.96 -14.12 -1.08
N LEU A 251 -4.34 -12.86 -1.26
CA LEU A 251 -5.54 -12.44 -2.00
C LEU A 251 -5.43 -12.61 -3.52
N ASN A 252 -4.23 -12.52 -4.10
CA ASN A 252 -4.04 -12.42 -5.55
C ASN A 252 -4.93 -11.36 -6.23
N GLY A 253 -5.15 -10.22 -5.56
CA GLY A 253 -5.95 -9.10 -6.07
C GLY A 253 -7.46 -9.18 -5.80
N ALA A 254 -7.91 -10.06 -4.91
CA ALA A 254 -9.34 -10.30 -4.65
C ALA A 254 -10.08 -9.22 -3.84
N GLY A 255 -9.39 -8.26 -3.20
CA GLY A 255 -10.04 -7.29 -2.30
C GLY A 255 -10.39 -7.90 -0.95
N ASP A 256 -11.55 -7.52 -0.38
CA ASP A 256 -12.06 -8.12 0.86
C ASP A 256 -12.15 -9.66 0.74
N PRO A 257 -11.55 -10.44 1.67
CA PRO A 257 -11.60 -11.89 1.64
C PRO A 257 -13.00 -12.50 1.50
N LEU A 258 -14.05 -11.75 1.86
CA LEU A 258 -15.43 -12.24 1.90
C LEU A 258 -16.28 -11.81 0.70
N THR A 259 -15.85 -10.83 -0.10
CA THR A 259 -16.63 -10.31 -1.22
C THR A 259 -15.85 -10.22 -2.54
N PRO A 260 -15.09 -11.26 -2.95
CA PRO A 260 -14.25 -11.18 -4.13
C PRO A 260 -15.08 -10.85 -5.40
N GLY A 261 -14.73 -9.74 -6.06
CA GLY A 261 -15.35 -9.27 -7.30
C GLY A 261 -16.60 -8.40 -7.10
N TYR A 262 -17.02 -8.12 -5.87
CA TYR A 262 -18.21 -7.32 -5.57
C TYR A 262 -17.98 -6.40 -4.35
N PRO A 263 -18.40 -5.14 -4.40
CA PRO A 263 -18.15 -4.22 -3.30
C PRO A 263 -18.84 -4.65 -2.01
N ALA A 264 -18.11 -4.60 -0.89
CA ALA A 264 -18.51 -4.97 0.46
C ALA A 264 -19.53 -4.00 1.09
N LYS A 265 -20.64 -3.76 0.38
CA LYS A 265 -21.79 -3.00 0.85
C LYS A 265 -22.55 -3.75 1.94
N LYS A 266 -23.42 -3.03 2.64
CA LYS A 266 -24.28 -3.61 3.70
C LYS A 266 -25.14 -4.78 3.21
N TYR A 267 -25.59 -4.76 1.95
CA TYR A 267 -26.40 -5.81 1.34
C TYR A 267 -25.58 -6.89 0.63
N ALA A 268 -24.26 -6.77 0.58
CA ALA A 268 -23.40 -7.72 -0.14
C ALA A 268 -23.49 -9.11 0.49
N PHE A 269 -23.57 -10.13 -0.38
CA PHE A 269 -23.33 -11.51 0.04
C PHE A 269 -21.87 -11.64 0.48
N ARG A 270 -21.63 -12.37 1.57
CA ARG A 270 -20.30 -12.60 2.14
C ARG A 270 -20.05 -14.09 2.29
N TYR A 271 -18.85 -14.53 1.93
CA TYR A 271 -18.40 -15.86 2.30
C TYR A 271 -18.37 -16.03 3.83
N GLN A 272 -18.45 -17.28 4.27
CA GLN A 272 -18.16 -17.59 5.67
C GLN A 272 -16.68 -17.28 5.95
N VAL A 273 -16.37 -16.83 7.17
CA VAL A 273 -15.00 -16.39 7.51
C VAL A 273 -13.95 -17.48 7.30
N ASN A 274 -14.29 -18.75 7.54
CA ASN A 274 -13.41 -19.90 7.31
C ASN A 274 -13.19 -20.24 5.82
N GLU A 275 -14.03 -19.71 4.92
CA GLU A 275 -13.97 -19.85 3.47
C GLU A 275 -13.39 -18.60 2.79
N GLY A 276 -13.04 -17.56 3.56
CA GLY A 276 -12.52 -16.31 3.05
C GLY A 276 -11.23 -16.50 2.23
N VAL A 277 -11.12 -15.73 1.15
CA VAL A 277 -10.03 -15.85 0.18
C VAL A 277 -8.69 -15.56 0.84
N GLY A 278 -7.74 -16.48 0.69
CA GLY A 278 -6.35 -16.27 1.07
C GLY A 278 -6.07 -16.21 2.58
N ILE A 279 -7.03 -16.56 3.44
CA ILE A 279 -6.85 -16.62 4.90
C ILE A 279 -5.94 -17.80 5.26
N PRO A 280 -4.83 -17.60 6.00
CA PRO A 280 -3.94 -18.68 6.40
C PRO A 280 -4.60 -19.62 7.42
N LYS A 281 -4.17 -20.88 7.41
CA LYS A 281 -4.72 -21.95 8.27
C LYS A 281 -3.83 -22.33 9.45
N ILE A 282 -2.68 -21.66 9.59
CA ILE A 282 -1.71 -21.89 10.67
C ILE A 282 -1.43 -20.56 11.39
N PRO A 283 -1.09 -20.59 12.69
CA PRO A 283 -0.66 -19.41 13.42
C PRO A 283 0.61 -18.78 12.84
N VAL A 284 0.62 -17.45 12.81
CA VAL A 284 1.71 -16.61 12.31
C VAL A 284 1.94 -15.47 13.31
N HIS A 285 3.18 -15.26 13.72
CA HIS A 285 3.49 -14.19 14.66
C HIS A 285 4.85 -13.53 14.37
N PRO A 286 4.94 -12.19 14.37
CA PRO A 286 6.20 -11.49 14.19
C PRO A 286 6.91 -11.26 15.52
N ILE A 287 8.24 -11.31 15.52
CA ILE A 287 9.07 -10.99 16.68
C ILE A 287 10.22 -10.04 16.32
N GLY A 288 10.71 -9.32 17.33
CA GLY A 288 11.94 -8.54 17.23
C GLY A 288 13.18 -9.44 17.14
N TYR A 289 14.29 -8.88 16.67
CA TYR A 289 15.50 -9.68 16.46
C TYR A 289 16.23 -10.04 17.76
N HIS A 290 16.00 -9.34 18.88
CA HIS A 290 16.49 -9.78 20.20
C HIS A 290 15.84 -11.11 20.62
N ASP A 291 14.52 -11.22 20.45
CA ASP A 291 13.77 -12.44 20.76
C ASP A 291 14.13 -13.57 19.77
N ALA A 292 14.31 -13.24 18.48
CA ALA A 292 14.78 -14.19 17.49
C ALA A 292 16.19 -14.71 17.81
N GLU A 293 17.09 -13.88 18.33
CA GLU A 293 18.43 -14.30 18.74
C GLU A 293 18.37 -15.35 19.85
N VAL A 294 17.48 -15.19 20.84
CA VAL A 294 17.29 -16.17 21.92
C VAL A 294 16.85 -17.52 21.36
N LEU A 295 15.87 -17.53 20.44
CA LEU A 295 15.40 -18.75 19.79
C LEU A 295 16.49 -19.40 18.92
N LEU A 296 17.15 -18.60 18.07
CA LEU A 296 18.14 -19.10 17.10
C LEU A 296 19.46 -19.52 17.75
N ARG A 297 19.83 -18.96 18.91
CA ARG A 297 21.06 -19.34 19.64
C ARG A 297 21.00 -20.77 20.16
N ALA A 298 19.81 -21.23 20.55
CA ALA A 298 19.62 -22.58 21.08
C ALA A 298 19.47 -23.64 19.98
N MET A 299 19.38 -23.26 18.69
CA MET A 299 19.09 -24.16 17.58
C MET A 299 20.15 -25.25 17.41
N GLY A 300 19.70 -26.50 17.39
CA GLY A 300 20.49 -27.67 17.04
C GLY A 300 20.41 -28.00 15.56
N GLY A 301 20.70 -29.25 15.21
CA GLY A 301 20.64 -29.73 13.82
C GLY A 301 21.85 -29.30 12.96
N PRO A 302 21.82 -29.58 11.64
CA PRO A 302 22.89 -29.22 10.72
C PRO A 302 23.11 -27.71 10.66
N ALA A 303 24.36 -27.33 10.38
CA ALA A 303 24.73 -25.95 10.11
C ALA A 303 23.99 -25.41 8.87
N ALA A 304 23.88 -24.08 8.78
CA ALA A 304 23.40 -23.40 7.59
C ALA A 304 24.12 -23.93 6.32
N PRO A 305 23.40 -24.21 5.22
CA PRO A 305 23.98 -24.87 4.04
C PRO A 305 25.01 -24.00 3.31
N ASP A 306 24.88 -22.68 3.38
CA ASP A 306 25.80 -21.71 2.79
C ASP A 306 25.66 -20.34 3.46
N SER A 307 26.52 -19.39 3.09
CA SER A 307 26.52 -18.04 3.68
C SER A 307 25.25 -17.25 3.42
N SER A 308 24.47 -17.58 2.38
CA SER A 308 23.22 -16.87 2.09
C SER A 308 22.10 -17.18 3.09
N TRP A 309 22.27 -18.20 3.93
CA TRP A 309 21.37 -18.55 5.02
C TRP A 309 21.78 -17.94 6.36
N LYS A 310 22.94 -17.27 6.42
CA LYS A 310 23.37 -16.57 7.63
C LYS A 310 22.93 -15.11 7.57
N GLY A 311 22.32 -14.64 8.65
CA GLY A 311 22.09 -13.22 8.88
C GLY A 311 23.24 -12.59 9.66
N SER A 312 22.96 -11.55 10.43
CA SER A 312 23.98 -10.82 11.22
C SER A 312 23.76 -10.89 12.74
N LEU A 313 22.89 -11.79 13.22
CA LEU A 313 22.80 -12.13 14.63
C LEU A 313 24.01 -12.94 15.08
N ASN A 314 24.36 -12.83 16.37
CA ASN A 314 25.46 -13.57 16.97
C ASN A 314 25.06 -15.01 17.33
N VAL A 315 24.68 -15.79 16.30
CA VAL A 315 24.21 -17.19 16.40
C VAL A 315 24.75 -18.03 15.24
N SER A 316 24.68 -19.35 15.35
CA SER A 316 25.19 -20.28 14.34
C SER A 316 24.33 -20.35 13.07
N TYR A 317 23.05 -19.96 13.17
CA TYR A 317 22.01 -20.20 12.15
C TYR A 317 21.87 -21.68 11.79
N ASN A 318 21.97 -22.57 12.79
CA ASN A 318 21.65 -23.98 12.58
C ASN A 318 20.18 -24.13 12.17
N ILE A 319 19.92 -25.14 11.34
CA ILE A 319 18.62 -25.32 10.70
C ILE A 319 17.58 -25.96 11.63
N GLY A 320 18.03 -26.70 12.65
CA GLY A 320 17.17 -27.62 13.38
C GLY A 320 16.97 -28.93 12.62
N PRO A 321 16.04 -29.78 13.03
CA PRO A 321 14.98 -29.45 13.97
C PRO A 321 15.40 -29.43 15.44
N GLY A 322 14.74 -28.56 16.20
CA GLY A 322 14.85 -28.53 17.66
C GLY A 322 16.12 -27.85 18.16
N PHE A 323 16.31 -27.91 19.47
CA PHE A 323 17.42 -27.25 20.15
C PHE A 323 18.58 -28.22 20.44
N ALA A 324 19.78 -27.67 20.64
CA ALA A 324 21.00 -28.45 20.89
C ALA A 324 21.14 -28.94 22.35
N ASP A 325 21.94 -29.99 22.55
CA ASP A 325 22.46 -30.45 23.85
C ASP A 325 21.40 -30.61 24.96
N ASN A 326 21.65 -30.01 26.12
CA ASN A 326 20.80 -30.01 27.32
C ASN A 326 19.42 -29.34 27.09
N SER A 327 19.19 -28.76 25.91
CA SER A 327 17.92 -28.18 25.49
C SER A 327 17.14 -29.05 24.50
N SER A 328 17.64 -30.23 24.13
CA SER A 328 17.05 -31.09 23.09
C SER A 328 15.60 -31.53 23.32
N THR A 329 15.15 -31.58 24.57
CA THR A 329 13.75 -31.90 24.91
C THR A 329 12.80 -30.69 24.85
N ARG A 330 13.35 -29.47 24.75
CA ARG A 330 12.58 -28.24 24.74
C ARG A 330 11.90 -28.03 23.39
N LYS A 331 10.73 -27.40 23.42
CA LYS A 331 9.93 -27.07 22.24
C LYS A 331 9.58 -25.60 22.20
N VAL A 332 9.15 -25.13 21.04
CA VAL A 332 8.52 -23.82 20.90
C VAL A 332 7.01 -24.01 20.97
N ARG A 333 6.33 -23.08 21.64
CA ARG A 333 4.87 -22.96 21.68
C ARG A 333 4.50 -21.57 21.20
N MET A 334 3.58 -21.47 20.25
CA MET A 334 2.99 -20.18 19.84
C MET A 334 1.71 -19.96 20.61
N HIS A 335 1.39 -18.72 20.96
CA HIS A 335 0.10 -18.31 21.52
C HIS A 335 -0.47 -17.25 20.62
N VAL A 336 -1.40 -17.62 19.73
CA VAL A 336 -2.02 -16.68 18.78
C VAL A 336 -3.53 -16.65 18.96
N HIS A 337 -4.00 -15.50 19.41
CA HIS A 337 -5.38 -15.18 19.73
C HIS A 337 -5.82 -13.94 18.93
N THR A 338 -5.68 -14.00 17.61
CA THR A 338 -6.10 -12.91 16.70
C THR A 338 -7.52 -13.16 16.22
N ASN A 339 -8.37 -12.14 16.24
CA ASN A 339 -9.78 -12.23 15.86
C ASN A 339 -10.02 -11.51 14.52
N ASN A 340 -10.76 -12.17 13.62
CA ASN A 340 -11.25 -11.53 12.41
C ASN A 340 -12.64 -10.96 12.67
N LYS A 341 -12.88 -9.72 12.22
CA LYS A 341 -14.13 -9.01 12.45
C LYS A 341 -14.50 -8.14 11.25
N ILE A 342 -15.75 -8.21 10.83
CA ILE A 342 -16.29 -7.28 9.84
C ILE A 342 -16.32 -5.89 10.47
N THR A 343 -15.58 -4.97 9.88
CA THR A 343 -15.36 -3.62 10.39
C THR A 343 -15.56 -2.63 9.26
N ARG A 344 -16.15 -1.47 9.60
CA ARG A 344 -16.38 -0.42 8.63
C ARG A 344 -15.09 0.35 8.36
N ILE A 345 -14.78 0.54 7.08
CA ILE A 345 -13.68 1.36 6.59
C ILE A 345 -14.22 2.57 5.82
N TYR A 346 -13.45 3.64 5.73
CA TYR A 346 -13.87 4.90 5.10
C TYR A 346 -12.80 5.47 4.18
N ASN A 347 -13.05 5.40 2.88
CA ASN A 347 -12.31 6.17 1.90
C ASN A 347 -12.79 7.61 1.89
N VAL A 348 -11.91 8.57 1.63
CA VAL A 348 -12.27 9.96 1.29
C VAL A 348 -12.12 10.15 -0.22
N ILE A 349 -13.20 10.52 -0.91
CA ILE A 349 -13.20 10.74 -2.36
C ILE A 349 -13.50 12.20 -2.65
N GLY A 350 -12.51 12.91 -3.20
CA GLY A 350 -12.58 14.31 -3.59
C GLY A 350 -12.64 14.47 -5.10
N ILE A 351 -13.46 15.40 -5.59
CA ILE A 351 -13.63 15.62 -7.03
C ILE A 351 -13.32 17.07 -7.40
N LEU A 352 -12.46 17.26 -8.40
CA LEU A 352 -12.32 18.50 -9.15
C LEU A 352 -12.78 18.27 -10.60
N ARG A 353 -14.01 18.69 -10.90
CA ARG A 353 -14.69 18.45 -12.17
C ARG A 353 -13.98 19.17 -13.33
N GLY A 354 -13.76 18.40 -14.39
CA GLY A 354 -13.17 18.89 -15.64
C GLY A 354 -14.10 19.85 -16.39
N ALA A 355 -13.51 20.84 -17.06
CA ALA A 355 -14.24 21.85 -17.82
C ALA A 355 -14.65 21.39 -19.23
N VAL A 356 -13.93 20.45 -19.83
CA VAL A 356 -14.13 20.04 -21.23
C VAL A 356 -14.52 18.56 -21.34
N GLU A 357 -13.79 17.69 -20.65
CA GLU A 357 -13.98 16.24 -20.65
C GLU A 357 -14.28 15.77 -19.21
N PRO A 358 -15.43 16.16 -18.61
CA PRO A 358 -15.74 15.83 -17.22
C PRO A 358 -15.94 14.32 -16.97
N ASP A 359 -16.12 13.53 -18.03
CA ASP A 359 -16.26 12.08 -18.06
C ASP A 359 -14.92 11.35 -18.29
N ARG A 360 -13.78 12.03 -18.13
CA ARG A 360 -12.45 11.41 -18.12
C ARG A 360 -11.76 11.70 -16.79
N TYR A 361 -11.19 10.65 -16.19
CA TYR A 361 -10.70 10.72 -14.81
C TYR A 361 -9.19 10.54 -14.75
N ILE A 362 -8.50 11.49 -14.12
CA ILE A 362 -7.15 11.30 -13.62
C ILE A 362 -7.29 11.12 -12.12
N ILE A 363 -6.84 9.97 -11.60
CA ILE A 363 -7.00 9.62 -10.20
C ILE A 363 -5.64 9.78 -9.52
N LEU A 364 -5.60 10.53 -8.42
CA LEU A 364 -4.46 10.62 -7.52
C LEU A 364 -4.89 10.06 -6.16
N GLY A 365 -4.32 8.94 -5.76
CA GLY A 365 -4.74 8.25 -4.55
C GLY A 365 -3.59 7.66 -3.74
N GLY A 366 -3.76 7.61 -2.43
CA GLY A 366 -2.83 7.00 -1.48
C GLY A 366 -3.59 6.57 -0.24
N HIS A 367 -3.08 5.57 0.49
CA HIS A 367 -3.74 5.14 1.71
C HIS A 367 -3.42 6.06 2.89
N ARG A 368 -4.20 5.89 3.96
CA ARG A 368 -4.16 6.72 5.16
C ARG A 368 -4.05 5.87 6.41
N ASP A 369 -4.63 4.68 6.42
CA ASP A 369 -4.46 3.77 7.54
C ASP A 369 -3.00 3.35 7.70
N SER A 370 -2.55 3.16 8.93
CA SER A 370 -1.20 2.67 9.22
C SER A 370 -1.21 1.67 10.38
N TRP A 371 -0.18 0.85 10.50
CA TRP A 371 -0.07 -0.10 11.62
C TRP A 371 0.01 0.56 13.00
N VAL A 372 0.68 1.71 13.10
CA VAL A 372 0.83 2.50 14.33
C VAL A 372 0.67 3.99 13.97
N PHE A 373 1.74 4.78 13.98
CA PHE A 373 1.71 6.23 13.67
C PHE A 373 1.91 6.58 12.19
N GLY A 374 2.36 5.60 11.41
CA GLY A 374 2.66 5.76 9.99
C GLY A 374 3.68 6.85 9.64
N GLY A 375 4.74 7.01 10.43
CA GLY A 375 5.70 8.12 10.27
C GLY A 375 6.32 8.25 8.87
N ILE A 376 6.42 7.14 8.12
CA ILE A 376 6.71 7.12 6.69
C ILE A 376 5.47 6.61 5.95
N ASP A 377 5.15 5.34 6.20
CA ASP A 377 4.10 4.56 5.56
C ASP A 377 2.76 4.68 6.33
N PRO A 378 1.72 5.32 5.75
CA PRO A 378 1.68 6.05 4.47
C PRO A 378 1.80 7.57 4.62
N THR A 379 1.95 8.07 5.84
CA THR A 379 1.55 9.44 6.18
C THR A 379 2.40 10.50 5.48
N THR A 380 3.61 10.15 5.03
CA THR A 380 4.39 11.03 4.15
C THR A 380 3.71 11.26 2.79
N GLY A 381 3.17 10.20 2.19
CA GLY A 381 2.32 10.25 1.00
C GLY A 381 1.02 11.01 1.22
N ALA A 382 0.34 10.74 2.32
CA ALA A 382 -0.89 11.45 2.67
C ALA A 382 -0.64 12.96 2.83
N ALA A 383 0.48 13.37 3.43
CA ALA A 383 0.86 14.77 3.55
C ALA A 383 1.15 15.44 2.19
N VAL A 384 1.81 14.72 1.28
CA VAL A 384 2.03 15.17 -0.11
C VAL A 384 0.70 15.31 -0.85
N LEU A 385 -0.20 14.34 -0.70
CA LEU A 385 -1.55 14.39 -1.28
C LEU A 385 -2.32 15.63 -0.81
N GLN A 386 -2.30 15.94 0.49
CA GLN A 386 -2.96 17.14 1.02
C GLN A 386 -2.44 18.43 0.37
N GLU A 387 -1.12 18.58 0.26
CA GLU A 387 -0.54 19.79 -0.33
C GLU A 387 -0.82 19.90 -1.84
N VAL A 388 -0.86 18.77 -2.55
CA VAL A 388 -1.28 18.72 -3.95
C VAL A 388 -2.74 19.14 -4.11
N VAL A 389 -3.65 18.62 -3.28
CA VAL A 389 -5.07 18.99 -3.31
C VAL A 389 -5.23 20.48 -3.00
N ARG A 390 -4.53 20.99 -1.98
CA ARG A 390 -4.54 22.41 -1.60
C ARG A 390 -4.09 23.31 -2.74
N SER A 391 -3.00 22.95 -3.44
CA SER A 391 -2.50 23.69 -4.60
C SER A 391 -3.51 23.71 -5.75
N PHE A 392 -4.12 22.56 -6.09
CA PHE A 392 -5.20 22.52 -7.10
C PHE A 392 -6.41 23.36 -6.68
N GLY A 393 -6.77 23.33 -5.39
CA GLY A 393 -7.80 24.16 -4.79
C GLY A 393 -7.51 25.66 -4.97
N LYS A 394 -6.27 26.08 -4.71
CA LYS A 394 -5.81 27.46 -4.95
C LYS A 394 -5.96 27.88 -6.41
N MET A 395 -5.52 27.03 -7.34
CA MET A 395 -5.69 27.27 -8.78
C MET A 395 -7.18 27.41 -9.15
N LYS A 396 -8.06 26.58 -8.57
CA LYS A 396 -9.51 26.66 -8.80
C LYS A 396 -10.09 27.99 -8.31
N MET A 397 -9.70 28.46 -7.13
CA MET A 397 -10.16 29.74 -6.59
C MET A 397 -9.72 30.93 -7.46
N GLU A 398 -8.60 30.78 -8.19
CA GLU A 398 -8.12 31.76 -9.18
C GLU A 398 -8.80 31.63 -10.57
N GLY A 399 -9.83 30.79 -10.67
CA GLY A 399 -10.64 30.63 -11.88
C GLY A 399 -10.15 29.56 -12.85
N TRP A 400 -9.10 28.80 -12.50
CA TRP A 400 -8.63 27.69 -13.33
C TRP A 400 -9.49 26.43 -13.14
N ARG A 401 -9.67 25.64 -14.21
CA ARG A 401 -10.21 24.28 -14.11
C ARG A 401 -9.41 23.33 -14.98
N PRO A 402 -9.26 22.06 -14.56
CA PRO A 402 -8.61 21.07 -15.39
C PRO A 402 -9.47 20.75 -16.62
N LYS A 403 -8.84 20.32 -17.72
CA LYS A 403 -9.57 19.85 -18.90
C LYS A 403 -10.45 18.63 -18.56
N ARG A 404 -9.88 17.69 -17.79
CA ARG A 404 -10.47 16.43 -17.35
C ARG A 404 -10.77 16.47 -15.86
N THR A 405 -11.66 15.61 -15.39
CA THR A 405 -11.94 15.51 -13.96
C THR A 405 -10.74 14.89 -13.24
N ILE A 406 -10.35 15.48 -12.12
CA ILE A 406 -9.36 14.91 -11.20
C ILE A 406 -10.12 14.33 -10.01
N ILE A 407 -9.84 13.07 -9.68
CA ILE A 407 -10.37 12.38 -8.49
C ILE A 407 -9.21 12.23 -7.52
N PHE A 408 -9.36 12.76 -6.31
CA PHE A 408 -8.45 12.55 -5.20
C PHE A 408 -9.02 11.46 -4.29
N ALA A 409 -8.17 10.55 -3.85
CA ALA A 409 -8.61 9.45 -2.99
C ALA A 409 -7.66 9.23 -1.81
N SER A 410 -8.23 9.23 -0.60
CA SER A 410 -7.55 8.77 0.61
C SER A 410 -8.14 7.41 0.96
N TRP A 411 -7.39 6.35 0.67
CA TRP A 411 -7.82 4.97 0.86
C TRP A 411 -7.69 4.53 2.32
N ASP A 412 -8.53 3.59 2.72
CA ASP A 412 -8.50 2.94 4.03
C ASP A 412 -8.26 1.43 3.88
N ALA A 413 -7.81 0.78 4.95
CA ALA A 413 -7.49 -0.64 5.01
C ALA A 413 -6.56 -1.15 3.88
N GLU A 414 -5.58 -0.35 3.47
CA GLU A 414 -4.52 -0.80 2.57
C GLU A 414 -3.66 -1.87 3.26
N GLU A 415 -3.32 -1.64 4.53
CA GLU A 415 -2.41 -2.49 5.30
C GLU A 415 -2.99 -3.89 5.55
N PHE A 416 -4.30 -4.02 5.36
CA PHE A 416 -5.08 -5.24 5.46
C PHE A 416 -5.31 -5.94 4.12
N GLY A 417 -4.70 -5.48 3.03
CA GLY A 417 -4.75 -6.14 1.72
C GLY A 417 -5.35 -5.28 0.60
N LEU A 418 -5.06 -3.98 0.57
CA LEU A 418 -5.58 -3.04 -0.43
C LEU A 418 -7.10 -2.92 -0.41
N LEU A 419 -7.74 -3.10 0.76
CA LEU A 419 -9.18 -3.34 0.82
C LEU A 419 -9.97 -2.12 0.33
N GLY A 420 -9.77 -0.92 0.91
CA GLY A 420 -10.58 0.25 0.54
C GLY A 420 -10.44 0.67 -0.92
N SER A 421 -9.24 0.59 -1.50
CA SER A 421 -9.04 0.92 -2.92
C SER A 421 -9.64 -0.14 -3.84
N THR A 422 -9.53 -1.42 -3.49
CA THR A 422 -10.09 -2.53 -4.27
C THR A 422 -11.61 -2.51 -4.25
N GLU A 423 -12.24 -2.39 -3.08
CA GLU A 423 -13.70 -2.32 -2.96
C GLU A 423 -14.30 -1.14 -3.75
N TRP A 424 -13.59 0.00 -3.75
CA TRP A 424 -14.00 1.16 -4.56
C TRP A 424 -13.83 0.94 -6.05
N ALA A 425 -12.76 0.25 -6.47
CA ALA A 425 -12.58 -0.14 -7.85
C ALA A 425 -13.64 -1.15 -8.30
N GLU A 426 -14.06 -2.09 -7.45
CA GLU A 426 -15.14 -3.05 -7.74
C GLU A 426 -16.50 -2.35 -7.88
N GLU A 427 -16.84 -1.44 -6.96
CA GLU A 427 -18.08 -0.65 -7.06
C GLU A 427 -18.14 0.17 -8.35
N ASN A 428 -17.01 0.74 -8.75
CA ASN A 428 -16.93 1.68 -9.87
C ASN A 428 -16.35 1.06 -11.16
N ALA A 429 -16.20 -0.27 -11.22
CA ALA A 429 -15.42 -0.95 -12.25
C ALA A 429 -15.81 -0.55 -13.67
N ARG A 430 -17.11 -0.54 -13.98
CA ARG A 430 -17.64 -0.19 -15.31
C ARG A 430 -17.31 1.25 -15.70
N VAL A 431 -17.41 2.16 -14.73
CA VAL A 431 -17.15 3.59 -14.93
C VAL A 431 -15.65 3.82 -15.11
N LEU A 432 -14.82 3.22 -14.26
CA LEU A 432 -13.37 3.32 -14.32
C LEU A 432 -12.81 2.73 -15.61
N GLN A 433 -13.26 1.54 -16.02
CA GLN A 433 -12.83 0.89 -17.26
C GLN A 433 -13.09 1.75 -18.51
N ALA A 434 -14.19 2.50 -18.52
CA ALA A 434 -14.56 3.34 -19.67
C ALA A 434 -13.97 4.77 -19.63
N ARG A 435 -13.60 5.27 -18.44
CA ARG A 435 -13.36 6.71 -18.22
C ARG A 435 -12.04 7.04 -17.53
N ALA A 436 -11.43 6.11 -16.80
CA ALA A 436 -10.15 6.35 -16.15
C ALA A 436 -9.04 6.46 -17.21
N VAL A 437 -8.28 7.54 -17.14
CA VAL A 437 -7.14 7.81 -18.03
C VAL A 437 -5.86 7.31 -17.39
N ALA A 438 -5.66 7.59 -16.10
CA ALA A 438 -4.50 7.15 -15.33
C ALA A 438 -4.82 7.16 -13.83
N TYR A 439 -4.16 6.27 -13.10
CA TYR A 439 -4.06 6.27 -11.64
C TYR A 439 -2.62 6.59 -11.26
N ILE A 440 -2.43 7.57 -10.37
CA ILE A 440 -1.14 7.97 -9.82
C ILE A 440 -1.20 7.68 -8.32
N ASN A 441 -0.28 6.86 -7.83
CA ASN A 441 -0.23 6.48 -6.42
C ASN A 441 0.58 7.49 -5.60
N THR A 442 0.16 7.76 -4.36
CA THR A 442 0.83 8.64 -3.38
C THR A 442 0.81 8.01 -2.00
N ASP A 443 1.38 6.81 -1.93
CA ASP A 443 1.80 6.15 -0.71
C ASP A 443 3.13 6.78 -0.22
N SER A 444 4.01 6.06 0.47
CA SER A 444 5.29 6.53 1.00
C SER A 444 6.06 7.41 0.02
N SER A 445 6.33 8.65 0.43
CA SER A 445 7.04 9.63 -0.41
C SER A 445 8.55 9.69 -0.13
N ILE A 446 9.02 8.97 0.90
CA ILE A 446 10.44 8.96 1.30
C ILE A 446 10.84 7.64 2.00
N GLU A 447 11.49 6.75 1.25
CA GLU A 447 12.11 5.52 1.80
C GLU A 447 13.63 5.64 1.96
N GLY A 448 14.21 6.71 1.43
CA GLY A 448 15.64 7.00 1.46
C GLY A 448 15.96 8.26 0.68
N ASN A 449 17.13 8.85 0.89
CA ASN A 449 17.51 10.15 0.30
C ASN A 449 18.51 10.03 -0.86
N TYR A 450 18.70 8.81 -1.42
CA TYR A 450 19.71 8.56 -2.45
C TYR A 450 19.29 9.08 -3.84
N THR A 451 18.11 8.68 -4.32
CA THR A 451 17.63 9.03 -5.66
C THR A 451 16.12 8.81 -5.80
N LEU A 452 15.54 9.31 -6.90
CA LEU A 452 14.14 9.07 -7.26
C LEU A 452 13.97 7.62 -7.77
N ARG A 453 12.88 6.98 -7.37
CA ARG A 453 12.39 5.72 -7.93
C ARG A 453 11.04 5.94 -8.61
N VAL A 454 10.87 5.39 -9.81
CA VAL A 454 9.59 5.47 -10.55
C VAL A 454 9.25 4.10 -11.14
N ASP A 455 8.11 3.57 -10.73
CA ASP A 455 7.50 2.37 -11.31
C ASP A 455 6.21 2.77 -12.03
N CYS A 456 6.14 2.56 -13.35
CA CYS A 456 4.95 2.89 -14.14
C CYS A 456 4.83 2.09 -15.44
N THR A 457 3.65 2.12 -16.05
CA THR A 457 3.43 1.58 -17.41
C THR A 457 4.26 2.36 -18.45
N PRO A 458 4.76 1.71 -19.52
CA PRO A 458 5.53 2.38 -20.57
C PRO A 458 4.88 3.63 -21.18
N LEU A 459 3.54 3.70 -21.16
CA LEU A 459 2.78 4.85 -21.64
C LEU A 459 3.12 6.16 -20.89
N LEU A 460 3.61 6.08 -19.65
CA LEU A 460 3.95 7.23 -18.81
C LEU A 460 5.44 7.59 -18.85
N TYR A 461 6.31 6.80 -19.46
CA TYR A 461 7.77 7.04 -19.45
C TYR A 461 8.14 8.42 -19.97
N LYS A 462 7.65 8.79 -21.16
CA LYS A 462 7.94 10.09 -21.75
C LYS A 462 7.41 11.24 -20.89
N LEU A 463 6.26 11.07 -20.24
CA LEU A 463 5.72 12.07 -19.32
C LEU A 463 6.65 12.25 -18.11
N VAL A 464 7.06 11.15 -17.45
CA VAL A 464 7.98 11.16 -16.32
C VAL A 464 9.31 11.82 -16.69
N TYR A 465 9.93 11.41 -17.79
CA TYR A 465 11.20 11.98 -18.24
C TYR A 465 11.11 13.47 -18.53
N ASN A 466 10.02 13.92 -19.15
CA ASN A 466 9.84 15.33 -19.45
C ASN A 466 9.60 16.15 -18.17
N LEU A 467 8.78 15.66 -17.24
CA LEU A 467 8.49 16.37 -16.00
C LEU A 467 9.73 16.46 -15.08
N THR A 468 10.48 15.37 -14.93
CA THR A 468 11.70 15.33 -14.10
C THR A 468 12.84 16.21 -14.65
N LYS A 469 12.81 16.54 -15.95
CA LYS A 469 13.73 17.53 -16.55
C LYS A 469 13.44 18.96 -16.10
N GLU A 470 12.21 19.25 -15.69
CA GLU A 470 11.74 20.60 -15.40
C GLU A 470 11.73 20.94 -13.90
N VAL A 471 11.85 19.96 -13.01
CA VAL A 471 11.91 20.18 -11.55
C VAL A 471 13.33 20.63 -11.16
N GLN A 472 13.44 21.79 -10.49
CA GLN A 472 14.70 22.50 -10.21
C GLN A 472 15.61 21.87 -9.12
N ASN A 473 16.87 22.32 -9.12
CA ASN A 473 18.02 22.04 -8.24
C ASN A 473 18.91 20.86 -8.66
N GLN A 474 19.64 21.03 -9.78
CA GLN A 474 20.07 19.96 -10.70
C GLN A 474 18.83 19.14 -11.10
N SER A 475 18.48 19.14 -12.39
CA SER A 475 17.24 18.49 -12.81
C SER A 475 17.15 17.09 -12.18
N VAL A 476 16.02 16.80 -11.52
CA VAL A 476 15.79 15.51 -10.85
C VAL A 476 16.10 14.35 -11.80
N TYR A 477 15.86 14.54 -13.10
CA TYR A 477 16.27 13.60 -14.15
C TYR A 477 17.78 13.31 -14.18
N PHE A 478 18.66 14.32 -14.10
CA PHE A 478 20.10 14.10 -14.13
C PHE A 478 20.61 13.45 -12.84
N LEU A 479 20.08 13.85 -11.69
CA LEU A 479 20.38 13.16 -10.43
C LEU A 479 19.92 11.70 -10.50
N TRP A 480 18.70 11.47 -10.98
CA TRP A 480 18.13 10.14 -11.17
C TRP A 480 18.97 9.26 -12.10
N LEU A 481 19.39 9.80 -13.25
CA LEU A 481 20.22 9.11 -14.25
C LEU A 481 21.67 8.91 -13.78
N SER A 482 22.20 9.74 -12.89
CA SER A 482 23.57 9.56 -12.37
C SER A 482 23.70 8.40 -11.37
N LYS A 483 22.56 7.89 -10.89
CA LYS A 483 22.47 6.92 -9.78
C LYS A 483 21.86 5.59 -10.19
N ASN A 484 21.40 5.46 -11.44
CA ASN A 484 20.90 4.23 -12.07
C ASN A 484 21.55 4.09 -13.44
#